data_AF-A0A377E1K1-F1
#
_entry.id   AF-A0A377E1K1-F1
#
_cell.length_a   1.000
_cell.length_b   1.000
_cell.length_c   1.000
_cell.angle_alpha   90.00
_cell.angle_beta   90.00
_cell.angle_gamma   90.00
#
_symmetry.space_group_name_H-M   'P 1'
#
loop_
_entity.id
_entity.type
_entity.pdbx_description
1 polymer ?
#
loop_
_entity_poly.entity_id
_entity_poly.type
_entity_poly.pdbx_seq_one_letter_code
_entity_poly.pdbx_strand_id
1 'polypeptide(L)'
;MSEDIAPSSRSSVSWGWKKHAPYKPDLVEEGGNKLISPSRDEITNTIELSLLTTSGRATNQLFEVNSDTSAACALVSKHAAMLMAQYPEYWPETIRGLLVHTARWTSRMHERYRTERAQGTPKSAKESLLRMVGYGVPNLNRAMHSAENALTLISQSEITPFKRDGSTDPTLNEMHLFSLPWPVEALRLLPPETNVILRITLSYFIEPNPSQKGFRRQYSYQSHGLRFAVIRPNQTLENFRASINRNANNEEYNGPEGDASGWFLGPQLRVRGSLHSDAWKGSAADLTEMNTIAVYPVGGWWKYRTAQDRYINNVKYSLLVSIDVPDENIDIYSEIQNIIQIDNQIDIEH
;
A
#
# COMPACT_ATOMS: atom_id res chain seq x y z
N MET A 1 -1.89 -13.88 23.72
CA MET A 1 -1.03 -12.68 23.64
C MET A 1 -1.86 -11.48 23.21
N SER A 2 -1.42 -10.26 23.51
CA SER A 2 -2.26 -9.06 23.36
C SER A 2 -2.57 -8.67 21.91
N GLU A 3 -1.81 -9.13 20.90
CA GLU A 3 -1.97 -8.84 19.46
C GLU A 3 -2.28 -7.37 19.08
N ASP A 4 -2.09 -6.42 20.00
CA ASP A 4 -2.43 -5.00 19.86
C ASP A 4 -1.14 -4.18 19.82
N ILE A 5 -1.27 -2.91 19.46
CA ILE A 5 -0.13 -2.01 19.36
C ILE A 5 0.55 -1.81 20.73
N ALA A 6 1.88 -1.88 20.75
CA ALA A 6 2.66 -1.60 21.95
C ALA A 6 2.52 -0.12 22.37
N PRO A 7 2.40 0.19 23.68
CA PRO A 7 2.32 1.59 24.17
C PRO A 7 3.54 2.45 23.81
N SER A 8 4.69 1.81 23.59
CA SER A 8 5.95 2.43 23.16
C SER A 8 6.00 2.77 21.67
N SER A 9 5.03 2.31 20.88
CA SER A 9 5.02 2.52 19.43
C SER A 9 4.76 3.98 19.08
N ARG A 10 5.68 4.57 18.31
CA ARG A 10 5.54 5.93 17.79
C ARG A 10 4.92 5.89 16.41
N SER A 11 3.85 6.65 16.24
CA SER A 11 3.03 6.62 15.02
C SER A 11 2.70 8.03 14.51
N SER A 12 2.09 8.14 13.34
CA SER A 12 1.68 9.43 12.76
C SER A 12 0.41 10.01 13.40
N VAL A 13 -0.15 9.36 14.42
CA VAL A 13 -1.32 9.81 15.19
C VAL A 13 -1.09 11.14 15.89
N SER A 14 0.14 11.60 16.14
CA SER A 14 0.38 12.88 16.83
C SER A 14 1.05 13.96 15.96
N TRP A 15 1.25 13.72 14.66
CA TRP A 15 1.95 14.69 13.81
C TRP A 15 1.12 15.96 13.61
N GLY A 16 1.73 17.14 13.78
CA GLY A 16 1.03 18.43 13.65
C GLY A 16 0.55 18.79 12.23
N TRP A 17 0.94 18.03 11.21
CA TRP A 17 0.63 18.27 9.80
C TRP A 17 -0.14 17.11 9.15
N LYS A 18 -0.99 16.41 9.92
CA LYS A 18 -1.72 15.20 9.48
C LYS A 18 -2.44 15.36 8.14
N LYS A 19 -3.02 16.54 7.87
CA LYS A 19 -3.81 16.78 6.66
C LYS A 19 -3.06 16.39 5.37
N HIS A 20 -1.74 16.60 5.34
CA HIS A 20 -0.89 16.33 4.19
C HIS A 20 0.16 15.23 4.45
N ALA A 21 0.26 14.75 5.70
CA ALA A 21 1.23 13.73 6.08
C ALA A 21 0.87 12.34 5.52
N PRO A 22 1.88 11.55 5.10
CA PRO A 22 1.67 10.13 4.81
C PRO A 22 1.11 9.40 6.03
N TYR A 23 0.45 8.26 5.78
CA TYR A 23 0.10 7.33 6.85
C TYR A 23 1.37 6.57 7.25
N LYS A 24 1.73 6.66 8.53
CA LYS A 24 2.87 5.94 9.12
C LYS A 24 2.50 5.39 10.50
N PRO A 25 3.00 4.19 10.88
CA PRO A 25 3.93 3.35 10.12
C PRO A 25 3.29 2.68 8.89
N ASP A 26 4.08 2.08 7.99
CA ASP A 26 3.52 1.29 6.87
C ASP A 26 2.99 -0.06 7.37
N LEU A 27 3.72 -0.66 8.31
CA LEU A 27 3.50 -1.99 8.88
C LEU A 27 3.83 -1.96 10.37
N VAL A 28 3.34 -2.96 11.09
CA VAL A 28 3.75 -3.28 12.46
C VAL A 28 4.18 -4.74 12.54
N GLU A 29 4.99 -5.07 13.55
CA GLU A 29 5.37 -6.45 13.83
C GLU A 29 5.58 -6.66 15.35
N GLU A 30 5.80 -7.92 15.77
CA GLU A 30 6.14 -8.32 17.12
C GLU A 30 7.34 -7.53 17.65
N GLY A 31 7.12 -6.85 18.78
CA GLY A 31 8.15 -6.13 19.53
C GLY A 31 8.58 -6.85 20.82
N GLY A 32 8.14 -8.09 21.03
CA GLY A 32 8.23 -8.78 22.31
C GLY A 32 7.12 -8.39 23.29
N ASN A 33 7.10 -9.07 24.44
CA ASN A 33 6.07 -8.91 25.46
C ASN A 33 6.56 -8.05 26.64
N LYS A 34 5.60 -7.41 27.33
CA LYS A 34 5.86 -6.66 28.56
C LYS A 34 5.15 -7.32 29.74
N LEU A 35 5.74 -7.23 30.92
CA LEU A 35 5.10 -7.62 32.17
C LEU A 35 4.14 -6.53 32.61
N ILE A 36 2.95 -6.93 33.05
CA ILE A 36 1.97 -6.04 33.68
C ILE A 36 1.89 -6.46 35.14
N SER A 37 2.04 -5.50 36.04
CA SER A 37 1.85 -5.72 37.49
C SER A 37 0.48 -6.34 37.80
N PRO A 38 0.34 -7.12 38.89
CA PRO A 38 -0.97 -7.63 39.31
C PRO A 38 -2.04 -6.54 39.51
N SER A 39 -1.62 -5.36 39.98
CA SER A 39 -2.43 -4.15 40.14
C SER A 39 -2.77 -3.41 38.83
N ARG A 40 -2.09 -3.75 37.72
CA ARG A 40 -2.25 -3.16 36.38
C ARG A 40 -1.93 -1.67 36.26
N ASP A 41 -1.10 -1.14 37.15
CA ASP A 41 -0.63 0.24 37.16
C ASP A 41 0.81 0.39 36.63
N GLU A 42 1.60 -0.69 36.69
CA GLU A 42 2.97 -0.71 36.16
C GLU A 42 3.16 -1.68 34.97
N ILE A 43 4.04 -1.28 34.05
CA ILE A 43 4.49 -2.08 32.90
C ILE A 43 6.02 -2.13 32.90
N THR A 44 6.60 -3.33 32.84
CA THR A 44 8.06 -3.54 32.89
C THR A 44 8.55 -4.43 31.75
N ASN A 45 9.76 -4.17 31.25
CA ASN A 45 10.43 -5.01 30.26
C ASN A 45 11.27 -6.10 30.96
N THR A 46 11.36 -7.28 30.37
CA THR A 46 12.27 -8.35 30.84
C THR A 46 12.89 -9.09 29.66
N ILE A 47 14.09 -9.64 29.86
CA ILE A 47 14.86 -10.29 28.80
C ILE A 47 14.18 -11.57 28.30
N GLU A 48 13.50 -12.30 29.17
CA GLU A 48 12.78 -13.55 28.89
C GLU A 48 11.57 -13.35 27.98
N LEU A 49 11.09 -12.12 27.86
CA LEU A 49 9.96 -11.74 27.01
C LEU A 49 10.40 -10.92 25.79
N SER A 50 11.70 -10.70 25.64
CA SER A 50 12.30 -10.01 24.50
C SER A 50 12.61 -11.01 23.38
N LEU A 51 12.79 -10.51 22.16
CA LEU A 51 13.08 -11.34 20.99
C LEU A 51 14.58 -11.61 20.90
N LEU A 52 14.96 -12.89 20.91
CA LEU A 52 16.35 -13.33 20.78
C LEU A 52 16.84 -13.18 19.33
N THR A 53 18.05 -12.65 19.16
CA THR A 53 18.75 -12.55 17.88
C THR A 53 20.23 -12.90 18.03
N THR A 54 20.90 -13.15 16.91
CA THR A 54 22.36 -13.25 16.87
C THR A 54 22.97 -11.87 17.09
N SER A 55 24.01 -11.80 17.92
CA SER A 55 24.76 -10.55 18.09
C SER A 55 25.67 -10.29 16.90
N GLY A 56 25.95 -9.01 16.62
CA GLY A 56 26.98 -8.61 15.66
C GLY A 56 28.42 -8.85 16.14
N ARG A 57 28.61 -9.40 17.35
CA ARG A 57 29.93 -9.67 17.95
C ARG A 57 30.41 -11.07 17.59
N ALA A 58 31.60 -11.14 16.97
CA ALA A 58 32.21 -12.42 16.55
C ALA A 58 32.80 -13.24 17.72
N THR A 59 32.96 -12.66 18.91
CA THR A 59 33.49 -13.36 20.10
C THR A 59 32.70 -13.00 21.36
N ASN A 60 32.66 -13.95 22.31
CA ASN A 60 32.03 -13.89 23.64
C ASN A 60 30.51 -13.86 23.68
N GLN A 61 29.86 -12.84 23.10
CA GLN A 61 28.41 -12.68 23.16
C GLN A 61 27.80 -13.02 21.81
N LEU A 62 27.44 -14.29 21.61
CA LEU A 62 26.89 -14.77 20.35
C LEU A 62 25.40 -14.40 20.15
N PHE A 63 24.70 -14.10 21.25
CA PHE A 63 23.27 -13.77 21.23
C PHE A 63 22.98 -12.48 22.00
N GLU A 64 21.97 -11.76 21.54
CA GLU A 64 21.41 -10.57 22.19
C GLU A 64 19.89 -10.56 22.06
N VAL A 65 19.22 -9.69 22.81
CA VAL A 65 17.77 -9.53 22.73
C VAL A 65 17.40 -8.15 22.21
N ASN A 66 16.31 -8.09 21.46
CA ASN A 66 15.67 -6.87 21.02
C ASN A 66 14.25 -6.77 21.58
N SER A 67 13.77 -5.56 21.80
CA SER A 67 12.38 -5.29 22.19
C SER A 67 11.82 -4.09 21.44
N ASP A 68 10.52 -3.86 21.63
CA ASP A 68 9.76 -2.74 21.10
C ASP A 68 9.92 -2.57 19.58
N THR A 69 9.93 -1.34 19.10
CA THR A 69 10.01 -1.02 17.67
C THR A 69 11.33 -1.43 17.03
N SER A 70 12.41 -1.57 17.80
CA SER A 70 13.69 -2.09 17.31
C SER A 70 13.59 -3.55 16.89
N ALA A 71 12.91 -4.38 17.70
CA ALA A 71 12.69 -5.79 17.37
C ALA A 71 11.76 -5.95 16.17
N ALA A 72 10.65 -5.19 16.14
CA ALA A 72 9.73 -5.18 15.01
C ALA A 72 10.44 -4.77 13.69
N CYS A 73 11.31 -3.75 13.75
CA CYS A 73 12.13 -3.33 12.60
C CYS A 73 13.09 -4.43 12.13
N ALA A 74 13.74 -5.13 13.08
CA ALA A 74 14.64 -6.24 12.75
C ALA A 74 13.88 -7.41 12.08
N LEU A 75 12.68 -7.74 12.55
CA LEU A 75 11.84 -8.79 11.95
C LEU A 75 11.36 -8.42 10.55
N VAL A 76 10.88 -7.20 10.33
CA VAL A 76 10.50 -6.72 8.99
C VAL A 76 11.72 -6.70 8.06
N SER A 77 12.90 -6.33 8.57
CA SER A 77 14.15 -6.35 7.79
C SER A 77 14.57 -7.77 7.41
N LYS A 78 14.44 -8.73 8.33
CA LYS A 78 14.62 -10.16 8.03
C LYS A 78 13.64 -10.62 6.95
N HIS A 79 12.37 -10.27 7.06
CA HIS A 79 11.35 -10.63 6.06
C HIS A 79 11.70 -10.07 4.67
N ALA A 80 12.10 -8.79 4.60
CA ALA A 80 12.55 -8.17 3.37
C ALA A 80 13.78 -8.88 2.78
N ALA A 81 14.77 -9.20 3.61
CA ALA A 81 15.99 -9.90 3.17
C ALA A 81 15.69 -11.32 2.65
N MET A 82 14.77 -12.05 3.28
CA MET A 82 14.32 -13.36 2.80
C MET A 82 13.62 -13.26 1.45
N LEU A 83 12.74 -12.26 1.26
CA LEU A 83 12.09 -12.02 -0.03
C LEU A 83 13.10 -11.61 -1.11
N MET A 84 14.08 -10.77 -0.78
CA MET A 84 15.16 -10.40 -1.71
C MET A 84 16.05 -11.59 -2.08
N ALA A 85 16.29 -12.51 -1.15
CA ALA A 85 17.04 -13.73 -1.41
C ALA A 85 16.27 -14.71 -2.31
N GLN A 86 14.95 -14.85 -2.09
CA GLN A 86 14.09 -15.69 -2.93
C GLN A 86 13.82 -15.08 -4.31
N TYR A 87 13.69 -13.75 -4.39
CA TYR A 87 13.41 -13.00 -5.61
C TYR A 87 14.48 -11.92 -5.87
N PRO A 88 15.69 -12.29 -6.33
CA PRO A 88 16.80 -11.35 -6.51
C PRO A 88 16.53 -10.22 -7.51
N GLU A 89 15.63 -10.46 -8.48
CA GLU A 89 15.27 -9.49 -9.53
C GLU A 89 14.20 -8.49 -9.08
N TYR A 90 13.62 -8.64 -7.88
CA TYR A 90 12.61 -7.73 -7.37
C TYR A 90 13.21 -6.47 -6.78
N TRP A 91 12.68 -5.34 -7.20
CA TRP A 91 13.08 -4.02 -6.73
C TRP A 91 12.64 -3.81 -5.27
N PRO A 92 13.32 -2.93 -4.52
CA PRO A 92 12.92 -2.58 -3.17
C PRO A 92 11.45 -2.09 -3.07
N GLU A 93 10.92 -1.44 -4.11
CA GLU A 93 9.51 -1.06 -4.24
C GLU A 93 8.59 -2.28 -4.19
N THR A 94 8.94 -3.35 -4.91
CA THR A 94 8.20 -4.62 -4.95
C THR A 94 8.30 -5.37 -3.65
N ILE A 95 9.49 -5.42 -3.03
CA ILE A 95 9.68 -6.06 -1.71
C ILE A 95 8.82 -5.36 -0.64
N ARG A 96 8.85 -4.03 -0.59
CA ARG A 96 7.96 -3.25 0.30
C ARG A 96 6.49 -3.49 -0.05
N GLY A 97 6.17 -3.55 -1.34
CA GLY A 97 4.84 -3.85 -1.86
C GLY A 97 4.31 -5.19 -1.36
N LEU A 98 5.09 -6.27 -1.47
CA LEU A 98 4.74 -7.63 -1.05
C LEU A 98 4.43 -7.72 0.45
N LEU A 99 5.31 -7.13 1.28
CA LEU A 99 5.11 -7.10 2.73
C LEU A 99 3.79 -6.41 3.10
N VAL A 100 3.49 -5.28 2.44
CA VAL A 100 2.25 -4.51 2.65
C VAL A 100 1.03 -5.22 2.09
N HIS A 101 1.16 -5.84 0.92
CA HIS A 101 0.09 -6.53 0.23
C HIS A 101 -0.44 -7.72 1.05
N THR A 102 0.46 -8.41 1.74
CA THR A 102 0.11 -9.56 2.59
C THR A 102 -0.27 -9.16 4.02
N ALA A 103 -0.09 -7.89 4.40
CA ALA A 103 -0.38 -7.44 5.75
C ALA A 103 -1.87 -7.43 6.08
N ARG A 104 -2.19 -7.80 7.31
CA ARG A 104 -3.56 -7.81 7.84
C ARG A 104 -3.58 -7.22 9.24
N TRP A 105 -4.69 -6.58 9.59
CA TRP A 105 -4.97 -6.20 10.97
C TRP A 105 -5.26 -7.45 11.79
N THR A 106 -4.70 -7.52 13.00
CA THR A 106 -4.98 -8.60 13.95
C THR A 106 -6.42 -8.52 14.45
N SER A 107 -6.88 -9.57 15.13
CA SER A 107 -8.20 -9.60 15.77
C SER A 107 -8.40 -8.43 16.73
N ARG A 108 -7.34 -8.03 17.43
CA ARG A 108 -7.32 -6.93 18.39
C ARG A 108 -7.32 -5.56 17.72
N MET A 109 -6.57 -5.40 16.63
CA MET A 109 -6.65 -4.18 15.81
C MET A 109 -8.06 -4.01 15.19
N HIS A 110 -8.71 -5.11 14.79
CA HIS A 110 -10.11 -5.08 14.35
C HIS A 110 -11.11 -4.73 15.46
N GLU A 111 -10.87 -5.18 16.69
CA GLU A 111 -11.64 -4.75 17.86
C GLU A 111 -11.48 -3.25 18.12
N ARG A 112 -10.24 -2.75 18.09
CA ARG A 112 -9.97 -1.31 18.20
C ARG A 112 -10.65 -0.51 17.10
N TYR A 113 -10.61 -0.98 15.84
CA TYR A 113 -11.36 -0.36 14.74
C TYR A 113 -12.87 -0.26 15.05
N ARG A 114 -13.47 -1.33 15.61
CA ARG A 114 -14.89 -1.31 16.01
C ARG A 114 -15.16 -0.26 17.09
N THR A 115 -14.28 -0.14 18.08
CA THR A 115 -14.37 0.87 19.15
C THR A 115 -14.26 2.29 18.59
N GLU A 116 -13.25 2.57 17.77
CA GLU A 116 -13.06 3.89 17.13
C GLU A 116 -14.24 4.24 16.21
N ARG A 117 -14.78 3.25 15.49
CA ARG A 117 -15.96 3.42 14.64
C ARG A 117 -17.21 3.74 15.45
N ALA A 118 -17.39 3.16 16.64
CA ALA A 118 -18.52 3.48 17.51
C ALA A 118 -18.48 4.92 18.04
N GLN A 119 -17.29 5.53 18.10
CA GLN A 119 -17.06 6.89 18.60
C GLN A 119 -16.99 7.97 17.50
N GLY A 120 -17.01 7.58 16.23
CA GLY A 120 -16.81 8.50 15.11
C GLY A 120 -17.35 7.98 13.78
N THR A 121 -16.79 8.45 12.67
CA THR A 121 -17.17 7.96 11.34
C THR A 121 -16.35 6.74 10.94
N PRO A 122 -16.86 5.86 10.06
CA PRO A 122 -16.05 4.76 9.51
C PRO A 122 -14.73 5.24 8.87
N LYS A 123 -14.76 6.40 8.20
CA LYS A 123 -13.57 7.02 7.59
C LYS A 123 -12.55 7.46 8.64
N SER A 124 -12.98 8.18 9.68
CA SER A 124 -12.07 8.64 10.74
C SER A 124 -11.47 7.47 11.53
N ALA A 125 -12.24 6.41 11.77
CA ALA A 125 -11.74 5.19 12.41
C ALA A 125 -10.68 4.49 11.55
N LYS A 126 -10.90 4.34 10.24
CA LYS A 126 -9.91 3.78 9.31
C LYS A 126 -8.64 4.64 9.26
N GLU A 127 -8.78 5.96 9.18
CA GLU A 127 -7.65 6.88 9.25
C GLU A 127 -6.87 6.76 10.56
N SER A 128 -7.56 6.67 11.70
CA SER A 128 -6.95 6.47 13.03
C SER A 128 -6.10 5.21 13.05
N LEU A 129 -6.65 4.09 12.59
CA LEU A 129 -5.95 2.80 12.52
C LEU A 129 -4.77 2.81 11.54
N LEU A 130 -4.94 3.36 10.32
CA LEU A 130 -3.82 3.51 9.38
C LEU A 130 -2.67 4.34 9.97
N ARG A 131 -2.99 5.39 10.74
CA ARG A 131 -1.99 6.19 11.43
C ARG A 131 -1.35 5.49 12.62
N MET A 132 -2.00 4.49 13.18
CA MET A 132 -1.57 3.79 14.38
C MET A 132 -0.74 2.54 14.03
N VAL A 133 -1.26 1.68 13.15
CA VAL A 133 -0.71 0.36 12.82
C VAL A 133 -0.43 0.16 11.32
N GLY A 134 -0.65 1.17 10.49
CA GLY A 134 -0.49 1.05 9.04
C GLY A 134 -1.42 0.00 8.44
N TYR A 135 -0.87 -0.83 7.55
CA TYR A 135 -1.57 -1.95 6.92
C TYR A 135 -1.64 -3.22 7.80
N GLY A 136 -1.03 -3.19 8.99
CA GLY A 136 -1.03 -4.29 9.95
C GLY A 136 0.24 -5.12 9.92
N VAL A 137 0.10 -6.41 10.24
CA VAL A 137 1.19 -7.36 10.37
C VAL A 137 1.39 -8.12 9.05
N PRO A 138 2.58 -8.10 8.43
CA PRO A 138 2.86 -8.83 7.19
C PRO A 138 2.80 -10.35 7.41
N ASN A 139 2.34 -11.09 6.41
CA ASN A 139 2.40 -12.56 6.43
C ASN A 139 3.54 -13.02 5.52
N LEU A 140 4.68 -13.36 6.13
CA LEU A 140 5.88 -13.77 5.39
C LEU A 140 5.63 -14.99 4.49
N ASN A 141 4.90 -15.99 4.99
CA ASN A 141 4.63 -17.20 4.20
C ASN A 141 3.82 -16.86 2.95
N ARG A 142 2.75 -16.06 3.08
CA ARG A 142 2.00 -15.55 1.91
C ARG A 142 2.91 -14.75 0.98
N ALA A 143 3.77 -13.88 1.51
CA ALA A 143 4.63 -13.02 0.69
C ALA A 143 5.67 -13.82 -0.09
N MET A 144 6.25 -14.84 0.55
CA MET A 144 7.20 -15.77 -0.08
C MET A 144 6.55 -16.62 -1.16
N HIS A 145 5.29 -17.04 -0.99
CA HIS A 145 4.58 -17.80 -2.03
C HIS A 145 3.77 -16.91 -2.97
N SER A 146 3.75 -15.58 -2.79
CA SER A 146 2.92 -14.69 -3.63
C SER A 146 3.33 -14.73 -5.09
N ALA A 147 4.62 -14.80 -5.42
CA ALA A 147 5.05 -14.89 -6.82
C ALA A 147 4.94 -16.31 -7.40
N GLU A 148 4.79 -17.32 -6.55
CA GLU A 148 4.59 -18.72 -6.95
C GLU A 148 3.10 -19.08 -7.05
N ASN A 149 2.24 -18.38 -6.31
CA ASN A 149 0.79 -18.53 -6.33
C ASN A 149 0.19 -17.70 -7.47
N ALA A 150 -0.57 -18.37 -8.35
CA ALA A 150 -1.26 -17.80 -9.51
C ALA A 150 -2.19 -16.60 -9.22
N LEU A 151 -2.45 -16.31 -7.95
CA LEU A 151 -3.34 -15.26 -7.50
C LEU A 151 -2.70 -13.89 -7.35
N THR A 152 -1.36 -13.79 -7.34
CA THR A 152 -0.71 -12.48 -7.18
C THR A 152 0.01 -12.10 -8.47
N LEU A 153 -0.54 -11.09 -9.11
CA LEU A 153 0.03 -10.47 -10.28
C LEU A 153 0.98 -9.34 -9.86
N ILE A 154 2.21 -9.38 -10.34
CA ILE A 154 3.25 -8.39 -10.00
C ILE A 154 3.77 -7.73 -11.27
N SER A 155 3.79 -6.40 -11.26
CA SER A 155 4.40 -5.59 -12.31
C SER A 155 5.42 -4.62 -11.71
N GLN A 156 6.57 -4.50 -12.37
CA GLN A 156 7.62 -3.52 -12.10
C GLN A 156 7.76 -2.65 -13.34
N SER A 157 7.65 -1.33 -13.20
CA SER A 157 7.63 -0.44 -14.35
C SER A 157 8.23 0.91 -14.00
N GLU A 158 8.68 1.62 -15.03
CA GLU A 158 9.16 2.99 -14.92
C GLU A 158 8.21 3.93 -15.66
N ILE A 159 7.87 5.08 -15.07
CA ILE A 159 7.00 6.10 -15.65
C ILE A 159 7.66 7.47 -15.60
N THR A 160 7.56 8.27 -16.65
CA THR A 160 7.97 9.68 -16.59
C THR A 160 6.77 10.50 -16.12
N PRO A 161 6.75 11.03 -14.88
CA PRO A 161 5.53 11.60 -14.31
C PRO A 161 5.14 12.95 -14.92
N PHE A 162 6.11 13.71 -15.41
CA PHE A 162 5.91 15.09 -15.87
C PHE A 162 6.58 15.32 -17.23
N LYS A 163 6.05 16.27 -18.00
CA LYS A 163 6.67 16.76 -19.23
C LYS A 163 6.56 18.29 -19.30
N ARG A 164 7.32 18.91 -20.18
CA ARG A 164 7.28 20.36 -20.38
C ARG A 164 7.37 20.68 -21.87
N ASP A 165 6.22 21.03 -22.44
CA ASP A 165 6.08 21.33 -23.86
C ASP A 165 5.95 22.84 -24.06
N GLY A 166 7.08 23.56 -24.14
CA GLY A 166 7.12 24.99 -24.48
C GLY A 166 6.47 25.98 -23.48
N SER A 167 5.73 25.48 -22.48
CA SER A 167 5.05 26.27 -21.43
C SER A 167 5.98 26.67 -20.27
N THR A 168 5.51 27.59 -19.42
CA THR A 168 6.24 28.02 -18.21
C THR A 168 6.41 26.91 -17.18
N ASP A 169 5.39 26.06 -16.94
CA ASP A 169 5.40 25.03 -15.90
C ASP A 169 5.16 23.61 -16.46
N PRO A 170 5.85 22.57 -15.93
CA PRO A 170 5.61 21.17 -16.23
C PRO A 170 4.17 20.72 -16.00
N THR A 171 3.68 19.87 -16.89
CA THR A 171 2.37 19.23 -16.82
C THR A 171 2.52 17.73 -16.56
N LEU A 172 1.43 17.03 -16.27
CA LEU A 172 1.45 15.56 -16.16
C LEU A 172 1.73 14.95 -17.55
N ASN A 173 2.47 13.85 -17.59
CA ASN A 173 2.90 13.26 -18.86
C ASN A 173 2.07 12.03 -19.23
N GLU A 174 2.33 10.90 -18.59
CA GLU A 174 1.87 9.58 -19.05
C GLU A 174 0.98 8.92 -18.00
N MET A 175 0.09 8.02 -18.42
CA MET A 175 -0.54 7.02 -17.58
C MET A 175 -0.33 5.63 -18.16
N HIS A 176 -0.22 4.64 -17.29
CA HIS A 176 -0.10 3.23 -17.66
C HIS A 176 -1.42 2.52 -17.43
N LEU A 177 -1.93 1.85 -18.45
CA LEU A 177 -3.10 0.98 -18.36
C LEU A 177 -2.66 -0.49 -18.33
N PHE A 178 -3.22 -1.21 -17.36
CA PHE A 178 -3.02 -2.63 -17.13
C PHE A 178 -4.36 -3.34 -17.26
N SER A 179 -4.44 -4.27 -18.19
CA SER A 179 -5.51 -5.23 -18.42
C SER A 179 -5.19 -6.46 -17.59
N LEU A 180 -6.14 -6.82 -16.74
CA LEU A 180 -6.01 -7.92 -15.82
C LEU A 180 -6.51 -9.18 -16.53
N PRO A 181 -5.69 -10.23 -16.63
CA PRO A 181 -6.07 -11.50 -17.23
C PRO A 181 -6.94 -12.29 -16.24
N TRP A 182 -8.13 -11.78 -15.94
CA TRP A 182 -9.06 -12.47 -15.05
C TRP A 182 -9.49 -13.83 -15.64
N PRO A 183 -9.48 -14.91 -14.84
CA PRO A 183 -9.99 -16.20 -15.28
C PRO A 183 -11.52 -16.16 -15.22
N VAL A 184 -12.12 -15.52 -16.22
CA VAL A 184 -13.56 -15.20 -16.24
C VAL A 184 -14.41 -16.47 -16.12
N GLU A 185 -14.00 -17.57 -16.76
CA GLU A 185 -14.72 -18.85 -16.67
C GLU A 185 -14.68 -19.43 -15.25
N ALA A 186 -13.50 -19.45 -14.61
CA ALA A 186 -13.38 -19.90 -13.23
C ALA A 186 -14.17 -19.01 -12.24
N LEU A 187 -14.17 -17.69 -12.45
CA LEU A 187 -14.95 -16.74 -11.65
C LEU A 187 -16.46 -16.93 -11.83
N ARG A 188 -16.93 -17.33 -13.02
CA ARG A 188 -18.35 -17.63 -13.28
C ARG A 188 -18.85 -18.90 -12.62
N LEU A 189 -17.96 -19.86 -12.32
CA LEU A 189 -18.31 -21.08 -11.60
C LEU A 189 -18.56 -20.85 -10.11
N LEU A 190 -18.12 -19.71 -9.57
CA LEU A 190 -18.38 -19.36 -8.19
C LEU A 190 -19.88 -19.14 -7.96
N PRO A 191 -20.42 -19.59 -6.80
CA PRO A 191 -21.79 -19.25 -6.42
C PRO A 191 -22.02 -17.72 -6.47
N PRO A 192 -23.18 -17.24 -6.96
CA PRO A 192 -23.45 -15.80 -7.10
C PRO A 192 -23.29 -14.99 -5.80
N GLU A 193 -23.53 -15.63 -4.66
CA GLU A 193 -23.46 -15.03 -3.32
C GLU A 193 -22.01 -14.94 -2.78
N THR A 194 -21.05 -15.57 -3.46
CA THR A 194 -19.65 -15.61 -3.03
C THR A 194 -19.02 -14.24 -3.20
N ASN A 195 -18.63 -13.64 -2.08
CA ASN A 195 -17.89 -12.39 -2.09
C ASN A 195 -16.41 -12.66 -2.30
N VAL A 196 -15.84 -12.07 -3.35
CA VAL A 196 -14.41 -12.11 -3.64
C VAL A 196 -13.73 -10.84 -3.14
N ILE A 197 -12.43 -10.92 -2.85
CA ILE A 197 -11.63 -9.78 -2.43
C ILE A 197 -10.56 -9.51 -3.49
N LEU A 198 -10.64 -8.35 -4.13
CA LEU A 198 -9.57 -7.80 -4.96
C LEU A 198 -8.67 -6.91 -4.11
N ARG A 199 -7.40 -7.23 -4.02
CA ARG A 199 -6.40 -6.38 -3.35
C ARG A 199 -5.47 -5.76 -4.37
N ILE A 200 -5.18 -4.48 -4.20
CA ILE A 200 -4.22 -3.75 -5.01
C ILE A 200 -3.23 -3.05 -4.09
N THR A 201 -1.94 -3.12 -4.41
CA THR A 201 -0.87 -2.37 -3.76
C THR A 201 0.00 -1.70 -4.81
N LEU A 202 0.06 -0.37 -4.79
CA LEU A 202 1.01 0.45 -5.55
C LEU A 202 2.10 0.95 -4.60
N SER A 203 3.37 0.69 -4.94
CA SER A 203 4.54 1.02 -4.12
C SER A 203 5.60 1.71 -4.98
N TYR A 204 6.05 2.89 -4.57
CA TYR A 204 7.14 3.64 -5.22
C TYR A 204 7.92 4.48 -4.20
N PHE A 205 9.17 4.85 -4.50
CA PHE A 205 9.92 5.78 -3.67
C PHE A 205 9.87 7.21 -4.22
N ILE A 206 9.95 8.17 -3.32
CA ILE A 206 9.95 9.60 -3.63
C ILE A 206 11.28 10.21 -3.21
N GLU A 207 11.68 11.28 -3.89
CA GLU A 207 12.75 12.15 -3.43
C GLU A 207 12.13 13.22 -2.51
N PRO A 208 12.46 13.24 -1.21
CA PRO A 208 11.92 14.24 -0.29
C PRO A 208 12.47 15.62 -0.65
N ASN A 209 11.61 16.64 -0.56
CA ASN A 209 12.04 18.01 -0.82
C ASN A 209 13.12 18.44 0.20
N PRO A 210 14.32 18.86 -0.24
CA PRO A 210 15.42 19.22 0.66
C PRO A 210 15.17 20.53 1.44
N SER A 211 14.13 21.30 1.11
CA SER A 211 13.84 22.58 1.76
C SER A 211 13.15 22.41 3.13
N GLN A 212 13.73 23.01 4.18
CA GLN A 212 13.16 23.04 5.54
C GLN A 212 11.90 23.93 5.69
N LYS A 213 11.64 24.84 4.74
CA LYS A 213 10.52 25.78 4.83
C LYS A 213 9.19 25.13 4.43
N GLY A 214 8.48 24.65 5.44
CA GLY A 214 7.02 24.55 5.45
C GLY A 214 6.42 23.42 4.62
N PHE A 215 6.31 22.25 5.22
CA PHE A 215 5.42 21.15 4.78
C PHE A 215 3.93 21.49 4.98
N ARG A 216 3.52 22.72 4.65
CA ARG A 216 2.17 23.26 4.90
C ARG A 216 1.27 23.22 3.67
N ARG A 217 1.83 22.92 2.49
CA ARG A 217 1.08 22.77 1.24
C ARG A 217 1.11 21.32 0.75
N GLN A 218 0.04 20.90 0.09
CA GLN A 218 -0.01 19.63 -0.63
C GLN A 218 1.14 19.57 -1.65
N TYR A 219 1.79 18.41 -1.79
CA TYR A 219 2.92 18.19 -2.71
C TYR A 219 4.24 18.93 -2.40
N SER A 220 4.34 19.57 -1.24
CA SER A 220 5.59 20.22 -0.82
C SER A 220 6.70 19.24 -0.42
N TYR A 221 6.36 18.03 0.01
CA TYR A 221 7.31 17.01 0.47
C TYR A 221 7.72 16.02 -0.63
N GLN A 222 6.76 15.41 -1.34
CA GLN A 222 7.04 14.37 -2.33
C GLN A 222 7.47 14.94 -3.68
N SER A 223 8.48 14.34 -4.32
CA SER A 223 8.95 14.67 -5.68
C SER A 223 7.85 14.60 -6.72
N HIS A 224 7.10 13.51 -6.68
CA HIS A 224 5.98 13.16 -7.52
C HIS A 224 5.01 12.32 -6.66
N GLY A 225 3.75 12.24 -7.05
CA GLY A 225 2.85 11.22 -6.55
C GLY A 225 2.41 10.30 -7.68
N LEU A 226 2.12 9.05 -7.37
CA LEU A 226 1.43 8.12 -8.26
C LEU A 226 0.13 7.68 -7.59
N ARG A 227 -0.93 7.50 -8.37
CA ARG A 227 -2.21 6.96 -7.91
C ARG A 227 -2.63 5.81 -8.81
N PHE A 228 -3.48 4.94 -8.28
CA PHE A 228 -4.18 3.96 -9.09
C PHE A 228 -5.70 4.18 -9.10
N ALA A 229 -6.32 3.87 -10.23
CA ALA A 229 -7.75 3.76 -10.39
C ALA A 229 -8.07 2.41 -11.04
N VAL A 230 -9.26 1.87 -10.76
CA VAL A 230 -9.75 0.63 -11.36
C VAL A 230 -11.03 0.97 -12.10
N ILE A 231 -11.20 0.41 -13.30
CA ILE A 231 -12.44 0.53 -14.05
C ILE A 231 -13.60 -0.02 -13.21
N ARG A 232 -14.73 0.68 -13.20
CA ARG A 232 -15.92 0.24 -12.47
C ARG A 232 -16.72 -0.75 -13.32
N PRO A 233 -17.52 -1.62 -12.68
CA PRO A 233 -18.55 -2.37 -13.40
C PRO A 233 -19.41 -1.44 -14.25
N ASN A 234 -19.75 -1.86 -15.47
CA ASN A 234 -20.51 -1.11 -16.47
C ASN A 234 -19.88 0.23 -16.93
N GLN A 235 -18.61 0.50 -16.64
CA GLN A 235 -17.90 1.68 -17.13
C GLN A 235 -17.15 1.37 -18.42
N THR A 236 -17.34 2.19 -19.46
CA THR A 236 -16.53 2.07 -20.69
C THR A 236 -15.10 2.56 -20.47
N LEU A 237 -14.15 2.02 -21.24
CA LEU A 237 -12.74 2.41 -21.15
C LEU A 237 -12.53 3.91 -21.46
N GLU A 238 -13.27 4.46 -22.41
CA GLU A 238 -13.23 5.89 -22.73
C GLU A 238 -13.68 6.76 -21.56
N ASN A 239 -14.82 6.43 -20.94
CA ASN A 239 -15.32 7.14 -19.75
C ASN A 239 -14.37 6.99 -18.56
N PHE A 240 -13.70 5.84 -18.44
CA PHE A 240 -12.68 5.61 -17.42
C PHE A 240 -11.46 6.53 -17.62
N ARG A 241 -10.92 6.60 -18.84
CA ARG A 241 -9.81 7.50 -19.21
C ARG A 241 -10.16 8.96 -18.97
N ALA A 242 -11.31 9.41 -19.45
CA ALA A 242 -11.79 10.79 -19.24
C ALA A 242 -11.91 11.14 -17.74
N SER A 243 -12.39 10.20 -16.93
CA SER A 243 -12.44 10.37 -15.47
C SER A 243 -11.04 10.52 -14.87
N ILE A 244 -10.06 9.72 -15.30
CA ILE A 244 -8.67 9.81 -14.83
C ILE A 244 -8.06 11.16 -15.20
N ASN A 245 -8.17 11.60 -16.46
CA ASN A 245 -7.62 12.89 -16.91
C ASN A 245 -8.15 14.04 -16.04
N ARG A 246 -9.47 14.06 -15.78
CA ARG A 246 -10.09 15.05 -14.87
C ARG A 246 -9.56 14.98 -13.43
N ASN A 247 -9.34 13.78 -12.91
CA ASN A 247 -8.89 13.55 -11.53
C ASN A 247 -7.40 13.85 -11.35
N ALA A 248 -6.59 13.61 -12.37
CA ALA A 248 -5.16 13.85 -12.38
C ALA A 248 -4.86 15.36 -12.35
N ASN A 249 -5.64 16.14 -13.12
CA ASN A 249 -5.48 17.60 -13.20
C ASN A 249 -6.04 18.36 -11.99
N ASN A 250 -6.94 17.75 -11.22
CA ASN A 250 -7.49 18.38 -10.02
C ASN A 250 -6.63 18.08 -8.79
N GLU A 251 -5.79 19.05 -8.41
CA GLU A 251 -4.88 18.94 -7.26
C GLU A 251 -5.61 18.86 -5.91
N GLU A 252 -6.82 19.40 -5.81
CA GLU A 252 -7.68 19.29 -4.63
C GLU A 252 -8.56 18.03 -4.65
N TYR A 253 -8.45 17.21 -5.69
CA TYR A 253 -9.21 15.99 -5.82
C TYR A 253 -8.84 15.00 -4.74
N ASN A 254 -9.77 14.80 -3.82
CA ASN A 254 -9.66 13.82 -2.76
C ASN A 254 -10.21 12.44 -3.18
N GLY A 255 -10.61 12.25 -4.43
CA GLY A 255 -11.34 11.06 -4.87
C GLY A 255 -12.78 11.40 -5.29
N PRO A 256 -13.45 10.51 -6.03
CA PRO A 256 -14.78 10.78 -6.55
C PRO A 256 -15.79 10.91 -5.41
N GLU A 257 -16.67 11.91 -5.49
CA GLU A 257 -17.95 11.92 -4.78
C GLU A 257 -18.88 10.96 -5.54
N GLY A 258 -18.97 9.72 -5.06
CA GLY A 258 -19.73 8.66 -5.69
C GLY A 258 -19.36 7.31 -5.09
N ASP A 259 -20.19 6.30 -5.32
CA ASP A 259 -20.15 5.03 -4.60
C ASP A 259 -18.75 4.36 -4.69
N ALA A 260 -18.00 4.46 -3.59
CA ALA A 260 -16.77 3.70 -3.38
C ALA A 260 -17.11 2.31 -2.84
N SER A 261 -18.26 1.77 -3.25
CA SER A 261 -18.80 0.50 -2.77
C SER A 261 -17.77 -0.60 -2.95
N GLY A 262 -17.72 -1.46 -1.94
CA GLY A 262 -16.77 -2.56 -1.85
C GLY A 262 -15.36 -2.18 -1.40
N TRP A 263 -14.86 -0.97 -1.65
CA TRP A 263 -13.50 -0.59 -1.22
C TRP A 263 -13.41 -0.35 0.30
N PHE A 264 -12.44 -0.98 0.94
CA PHE A 264 -12.25 -0.88 2.38
C PHE A 264 -11.74 0.50 2.80
N LEU A 265 -10.66 1.02 2.21
CA LEU A 265 -10.16 2.36 2.52
C LEU A 265 -10.79 3.42 1.63
N GLY A 266 -10.94 3.10 0.35
CA GLY A 266 -11.49 4.00 -0.64
C GLY A 266 -10.51 5.08 -1.10
N PRO A 267 -10.91 5.87 -2.11
CA PRO A 267 -10.03 6.77 -2.84
C PRO A 267 -9.47 7.92 -1.98
N GLN A 268 -10.15 8.31 -0.90
CA GLN A 268 -9.70 9.38 -0.01
C GLN A 268 -8.60 8.95 0.96
N LEU A 269 -8.57 7.67 1.36
CA LEU A 269 -7.60 7.16 2.36
C LEU A 269 -6.40 6.47 1.70
N ARG A 270 -6.45 6.14 0.40
CA ARG A 270 -5.36 5.47 -0.32
C ARG A 270 -4.46 6.41 -1.14
N VAL A 271 -4.44 7.71 -0.85
CA VAL A 271 -3.75 8.74 -1.68
C VAL A 271 -2.61 9.48 -0.97
N ARG A 272 -2.27 9.10 0.27
CA ARG A 272 -1.23 9.79 1.06
C ARG A 272 0.06 8.99 1.12
N GLY A 273 1.18 9.63 0.81
CA GLY A 273 2.50 9.02 0.79
C GLY A 273 2.83 8.34 -0.52
N SER A 274 3.77 7.40 -0.50
CA SER A 274 4.28 6.70 -1.70
C SER A 274 3.98 5.19 -1.70
N LEU A 275 3.00 4.80 -0.89
CA LEU A 275 2.54 3.44 -0.72
C LEU A 275 1.02 3.47 -0.58
N HIS A 276 0.34 2.76 -1.46
CA HIS A 276 -1.11 2.77 -1.57
C HIS A 276 -1.59 1.33 -1.69
N SER A 277 -2.19 0.79 -0.63
CA SER A 277 -2.87 -0.51 -0.66
C SER A 277 -4.34 -0.35 -0.29
N ASP A 278 -5.22 -1.10 -0.95
CA ASP A 278 -6.64 -1.15 -0.62
C ASP A 278 -7.22 -2.53 -1.02
N ALA A 279 -8.35 -2.89 -0.42
CA ALA A 279 -9.05 -4.12 -0.71
C ALA A 279 -10.50 -3.81 -1.08
N TRP A 280 -10.92 -4.25 -2.25
CA TRP A 280 -12.30 -4.22 -2.69
C TRP A 280 -12.95 -5.57 -2.41
N LYS A 281 -14.19 -5.55 -1.91
CA LYS A 281 -15.02 -6.73 -1.69
C LYS A 281 -16.31 -6.59 -2.47
N GLY A 282 -16.66 -7.58 -3.28
CA GLY A 282 -17.90 -7.61 -4.05
C GLY A 282 -18.13 -8.95 -4.71
N SER A 283 -19.04 -8.99 -5.69
CA SER A 283 -19.40 -10.23 -6.39
C SER A 283 -18.31 -10.66 -7.39
N ALA A 284 -18.24 -11.96 -7.70
CA ALA A 284 -17.38 -12.45 -8.76
C ALA A 284 -17.74 -11.86 -10.13
N ALA A 285 -19.03 -11.60 -10.39
CA ALA A 285 -19.51 -10.97 -11.61
C ALA A 285 -18.95 -9.55 -11.78
N ASP A 286 -19.05 -8.71 -10.75
CA ASP A 286 -18.48 -7.35 -10.77
C ASP A 286 -16.96 -7.40 -10.99
N LEU A 287 -16.26 -8.37 -10.38
CA LEU A 287 -14.82 -8.53 -10.55
C LEU A 287 -14.42 -8.78 -12.01
N THR A 288 -15.20 -9.58 -12.75
CA THR A 288 -14.91 -9.85 -14.18
C THR A 288 -14.93 -8.59 -15.04
N GLU A 289 -15.74 -7.60 -14.69
CA GLU A 289 -15.80 -6.31 -15.38
C GLU A 289 -14.72 -5.33 -14.89
N MET A 290 -14.21 -5.50 -13.67
CA MET A 290 -13.11 -4.71 -13.09
C MET A 290 -11.74 -5.15 -13.64
N ASN A 291 -11.61 -5.19 -14.95
CA ASN A 291 -10.46 -5.78 -15.66
C ASN A 291 -9.33 -4.79 -15.98
N THR A 292 -9.47 -3.50 -15.68
CA THR A 292 -8.47 -2.49 -16.06
C THR A 292 -8.04 -1.65 -14.86
N ILE A 293 -6.72 -1.53 -14.65
CA ILE A 293 -6.10 -0.61 -13.68
C ILE A 293 -5.34 0.47 -14.44
N ALA A 294 -5.51 1.71 -14.02
CA ALA A 294 -4.67 2.82 -14.45
C ALA A 294 -3.72 3.22 -13.32
N VAL A 295 -2.43 3.38 -13.62
CA VAL A 295 -1.45 4.07 -12.77
C VAL A 295 -1.11 5.40 -13.43
N TYR A 296 -1.27 6.49 -12.68
CA TYR A 296 -1.08 7.84 -13.22
C TYR A 296 -0.40 8.77 -12.20
N PRO A 297 0.42 9.73 -12.66
CA PRO A 297 1.07 10.70 -11.82
C PRO A 297 0.09 11.76 -11.30
N VAL A 298 0.45 12.33 -10.15
CA VAL A 298 -0.14 13.53 -9.58
C VAL A 298 0.98 14.47 -9.12
N GLY A 299 0.59 15.69 -8.73
CA GLY A 299 1.52 16.75 -8.33
C GLY A 299 2.63 16.34 -7.35
N GLY A 300 3.71 17.10 -7.40
CA GLY A 300 4.92 16.91 -6.62
C GLY A 300 5.85 18.10 -6.78
N TRP A 301 6.85 18.25 -5.91
CA TRP A 301 7.73 19.40 -5.98
C TRP A 301 8.56 19.47 -7.28
N TRP A 302 8.76 18.34 -7.98
CA TRP A 302 9.39 18.34 -9.31
C TRP A 302 8.54 19.07 -10.36
N LYS A 303 7.21 19.06 -10.25
CA LYS A 303 6.30 19.81 -11.14
C LYS A 303 6.47 21.32 -10.96
N TYR A 304 6.57 21.80 -9.71
CA TYR A 304 6.57 23.25 -9.41
C TYR A 304 7.97 23.88 -9.27
N ARG A 305 9.05 23.09 -9.33
CA ARG A 305 10.44 23.58 -9.25
C ARG A 305 11.22 23.21 -10.50
N THR A 306 11.09 24.05 -11.51
CA THR A 306 11.73 23.87 -12.82
C THR A 306 13.24 24.12 -12.82
N ALA A 307 13.78 24.87 -11.86
CA ALA A 307 15.19 25.27 -11.85
C ALA A 307 16.21 24.11 -11.79
N GLN A 308 15.78 22.88 -11.52
CA GLN A 308 16.63 21.69 -11.45
C GLN A 308 16.29 20.66 -12.54
N ASP A 309 15.39 20.99 -13.46
CA ASP A 309 14.91 20.12 -14.55
C ASP A 309 14.49 18.71 -14.11
N ARG A 310 14.08 18.55 -12.85
CA ARG A 310 13.74 17.24 -12.25
C ARG A 310 12.50 16.59 -12.89
N TYR A 311 11.72 17.35 -13.64
CA TYR A 311 10.52 16.88 -14.31
C TYR A 311 10.80 15.83 -15.41
N ILE A 312 12.02 15.76 -15.95
CA ILE A 312 12.41 14.79 -16.99
C ILE A 312 12.75 13.40 -16.42
N ASN A 313 12.81 13.24 -15.10
CA ASN A 313 13.29 12.01 -14.49
C ASN A 313 12.26 10.88 -14.58
N ASN A 314 12.73 9.70 -14.98
CA ASN A 314 11.95 8.47 -14.89
C ASN A 314 11.88 7.96 -13.45
N VAL A 315 10.75 7.37 -13.05
CA VAL A 315 10.56 6.86 -11.68
C VAL A 315 10.04 5.43 -11.68
N LYS A 316 10.62 4.62 -10.79
CA LYS A 316 10.25 3.21 -10.61
C LYS A 316 9.03 3.08 -9.70
N TYR A 317 8.14 2.16 -10.06
CA TYR A 317 7.07 1.72 -9.19
C TYR A 317 6.80 0.23 -9.36
N SER A 318 6.11 -0.34 -8.37
CA SER A 318 5.58 -1.69 -8.45
C SER A 318 4.08 -1.70 -8.17
N LEU A 319 3.35 -2.44 -9.00
CA LEU A 319 1.93 -2.71 -8.86
C LEU A 319 1.75 -4.19 -8.54
N LEU A 320 1.07 -4.48 -7.44
CA LEU A 320 0.71 -5.83 -7.02
C LEU A 320 -0.80 -5.93 -6.96
N VAL A 321 -1.34 -7.00 -7.54
CA VAL A 321 -2.79 -7.25 -7.61
C VAL A 321 -3.04 -8.69 -7.19
N SER A 322 -3.98 -8.93 -6.28
CA SER A 322 -4.39 -10.29 -5.95
C SER A 322 -5.89 -10.45 -5.82
N ILE A 323 -6.37 -11.66 -6.06
CA ILE A 323 -7.73 -12.08 -5.74
C ILE A 323 -7.67 -13.08 -4.59
N ASP A 324 -8.56 -12.93 -3.62
CA ASP A 324 -8.75 -13.84 -2.48
C ASP A 324 -10.22 -14.29 -2.49
N VAL A 325 -10.43 -15.61 -2.61
CA VAL A 325 -11.77 -16.23 -2.71
C VAL A 325 -12.00 -17.07 -1.45
N PRO A 326 -13.16 -16.98 -0.77
CA PRO A 326 -13.40 -17.67 0.50
C PRO A 326 -13.42 -19.21 0.41
N ASP A 327 -13.65 -19.77 -0.78
CA ASP A 327 -13.79 -21.23 -0.99
C ASP A 327 -12.55 -21.77 -1.71
N GLU A 328 -11.72 -22.51 -0.98
CA GLU A 328 -10.43 -23.03 -1.45
C GLU A 328 -10.58 -24.17 -2.48
N ASN A 329 -11.79 -24.67 -2.72
CA ASN A 329 -12.03 -25.87 -3.53
C ASN A 329 -12.16 -25.63 -5.05
N ILE A 330 -12.16 -24.38 -5.52
CA ILE A 330 -12.20 -24.07 -6.94
C ILE A 330 -10.79 -23.72 -7.38
N ASP A 331 -10.25 -24.53 -8.31
CA ASP A 331 -8.96 -24.29 -8.92
C ASP A 331 -9.05 -23.12 -9.93
N ILE A 332 -9.17 -21.91 -9.38
CA ILE A 332 -9.01 -20.65 -10.13
C ILE A 332 -7.51 -20.44 -10.45
N TYR A 333 -6.64 -21.34 -9.97
CA TYR A 333 -5.22 -21.14 -9.75
C TYR A 333 -4.34 -21.67 -10.89
N SER A 334 -4.85 -22.42 -11.86
CA SER A 334 -4.04 -22.90 -12.99
C SER A 334 -3.99 -21.93 -14.18
N GLU A 335 -4.83 -20.89 -14.23
CA GLU A 335 -5.10 -20.13 -15.47
C GLU A 335 -4.46 -18.73 -15.59
N ILE A 336 -3.82 -18.21 -14.54
CA ILE A 336 -3.29 -16.83 -14.54
C ILE A 336 -1.75 -16.84 -14.64
N GLN A 337 -1.20 -16.11 -15.62
CA GLN A 337 0.24 -15.81 -15.66
C GLN A 337 0.59 -14.75 -14.60
N ASN A 338 1.61 -14.99 -13.77
CA ASN A 338 1.95 -14.14 -12.62
C ASN A 338 2.50 -12.73 -12.95
N ILE A 339 2.68 -12.41 -14.23
CA ILE A 339 3.27 -11.14 -14.68
C ILE A 339 2.23 -10.39 -15.52
N ILE A 340 1.78 -9.22 -15.05
CA ILE A 340 1.00 -8.29 -15.88
C ILE A 340 1.96 -7.35 -16.60
N GLN A 341 1.77 -7.21 -17.90
CA GLN A 341 2.46 -6.20 -18.71
C GLN A 341 1.57 -4.97 -18.90
N ILE A 342 2.18 -3.81 -19.12
CA ILE A 342 1.45 -2.61 -19.51
C ILE A 342 0.88 -2.87 -20.91
N ASP A 343 -0.44 -2.85 -21.07
CA ASP A 343 -1.04 -3.01 -22.40
C ASP A 343 -0.92 -1.73 -23.21
N ASN A 344 -1.07 -0.58 -22.55
CA ASN A 344 -0.98 0.72 -23.21
C ASN A 344 -0.40 1.79 -22.28
N GLN A 345 0.59 2.51 -22.80
CA GLN A 345 1.08 3.77 -22.26
C GLN A 345 0.43 4.91 -23.05
N ILE A 346 -0.21 5.84 -22.35
CA ILE A 346 -1.04 6.88 -22.97
C ILE A 346 -0.72 8.23 -22.34
N ASP A 347 -0.65 9.27 -23.16
CA ASP A 347 -0.51 10.65 -22.71
C ASP A 347 -1.75 11.11 -21.92
N ILE A 348 -1.52 11.84 -20.84
CA ILE A 348 -2.57 12.53 -20.09
C ILE A 348 -2.94 13.81 -20.82
N GLU A 349 -4.22 13.92 -21.18
CA GLU A 349 -4.78 15.12 -21.82
C GLU A 349 -5.00 16.24 -20.79
N HIS A 350 -4.68 17.47 -21.19
CA HIS A 350 -4.72 18.67 -20.33
C HIS A 350 -5.93 19.56 -20.62
#